data_AF-A0A131Z249-F1
#
_entry.id   AF-A0A131Z249-F1
#
_cell.length_a   1.000
_cell.length_b   1.000
_cell.length_c   1.000
_cell.angle_alpha   90.00
_cell.angle_beta   90.00
_cell.angle_gamma   90.00
#
_symmetry.space_group_name_H-M   'P 1'
#
loop_
_entity.id
_entity.type
_entity.pdbx_description
1 polymer ?
#
loop_
_entity_poly.entity_id
_entity_poly.type
_entity_poly.pdbx_seq_one_letter_code
_entity_poly.pdbx_strand_id
1 'polypeptide(L)'
;MEEVSQPVTNGFQMYLDIRKQVEKRRQAMLVVHPKPPQGFKDYLLNRGSYVLEGNPSSRLSVPMIPLPQSLSGSPMRDLFLDQERERYKLRLQHLIEREKLVLSAEQEILRVHGRAARAIQNQAVPLSACSILRDEEIYNVLKPEQICVKSPESIPDKKDDKDKNVRSRYNGRLFLSWLQDVEDKWEKTKEKMLLRQHNEAESLHAVQKLDWEWKLKELGLCEVKATPVIDDICVPSVHVSDEFDVLPA
;
A
#
# COMPACT_ATOMS: atom_id res chain seq x y z
N MET A 1 -50.06 -31.14 -0.66
CA MET A 1 -48.61 -30.91 -0.74
C MET A 1 -48.23 -31.08 -2.19
N GLU A 2 -48.15 -29.99 -2.95
CA GLU A 2 -47.64 -30.00 -4.31
C GLU A 2 -46.14 -29.70 -4.22
N GLU A 3 -45.29 -30.70 -4.47
CA GLU A 3 -43.87 -30.47 -4.69
C GLU A 3 -43.72 -29.72 -6.02
N VAL A 4 -43.37 -28.44 -5.92
CA VAL A 4 -42.92 -27.66 -7.07
C VAL A 4 -41.57 -28.23 -7.50
N SER A 5 -41.61 -29.15 -8.45
CA SER A 5 -40.45 -29.62 -9.21
C SER A 5 -39.77 -28.41 -9.85
N GLN A 6 -38.67 -27.95 -9.26
CA GLN A 6 -37.79 -26.99 -9.92
C GLN A 6 -37.26 -27.66 -11.20
N PRO A 7 -37.37 -27.02 -12.38
CA PRO A 7 -36.88 -27.62 -13.60
C PRO A 7 -35.36 -27.77 -13.49
N VAL A 8 -34.89 -29.02 -13.41
CA VAL A 8 -33.48 -29.35 -13.45
C VAL A 8 -32.97 -28.94 -14.83
N THR A 9 -32.40 -27.74 -14.91
CA THR A 9 -31.83 -27.22 -16.15
C THR A 9 -30.65 -28.11 -16.53
N ASN A 10 -30.64 -28.58 -17.77
CA ASN A 10 -29.59 -29.45 -18.28
C ASN A 10 -28.21 -28.76 -18.12
N GLY A 11 -27.29 -29.39 -17.37
CA GLY A 11 -25.97 -28.81 -17.09
C GLY A 11 -25.12 -28.53 -18.34
N PHE A 12 -25.34 -29.28 -19.43
CA PHE A 12 -24.71 -29.01 -20.72
C PHE A 12 -25.24 -27.73 -21.37
N GLN A 13 -26.56 -27.51 -21.30
CA GLN A 13 -27.17 -26.28 -21.79
C GLN A 13 -26.68 -25.07 -20.97
N MET A 14 -26.61 -25.20 -19.64
CA MET A 14 -26.05 -24.16 -18.77
C MET A 14 -24.61 -23.80 -19.16
N TYR A 15 -23.77 -24.79 -19.42
CA TYR A 15 -22.40 -24.57 -19.86
C TYR A 15 -22.34 -23.79 -21.18
N LEU A 16 -23.12 -24.19 -22.19
CA LEU A 16 -23.16 -23.51 -23.48
C LEU A 16 -23.62 -22.05 -23.35
N ASP A 17 -24.62 -21.79 -22.52
CA ASP A 17 -25.15 -20.44 -22.29
C ASP A 17 -24.10 -19.55 -21.61
N ILE A 18 -23.38 -20.07 -20.61
CA ILE A 18 -22.26 -19.38 -19.97
C ILE A 18 -21.18 -19.04 -20.99
N ARG A 19 -20.77 -20.00 -21.83
CA ARG A 19 -19.73 -19.78 -22.86
C ARG A 19 -20.14 -18.72 -23.88
N LYS A 20 -21.39 -18.74 -24.34
CA LYS A 20 -21.93 -17.74 -25.27
C LYS A 20 -21.93 -16.34 -24.65
N GLN A 21 -22.25 -16.23 -23.37
CA GLN A 21 -22.24 -14.96 -22.65
C GLN A 21 -20.81 -14.42 -22.43
N VAL A 22 -19.88 -15.30 -22.05
CA VAL A 22 -18.46 -14.97 -21.93
C VAL A 22 -17.91 -14.45 -23.25
N GLU A 23 -18.19 -15.14 -24.35
CA GLU A 23 -17.74 -14.74 -25.69
C GLU A 23 -18.30 -13.37 -26.08
N LYS A 24 -19.62 -13.15 -25.89
CA LYS A 24 -20.24 -11.85 -26.14
C LYS A 24 -19.60 -10.73 -25.32
N ARG A 25 -19.28 -10.98 -24.05
CA ARG A 25 -18.59 -9.99 -23.21
C ARG A 25 -17.17 -9.72 -23.72
N ARG A 26 -16.42 -10.76 -24.11
CA ARG A 26 -15.05 -10.62 -24.63
C ARG A 26 -15.01 -9.79 -25.91
N GLN A 27 -15.93 -10.02 -26.83
CA GLN A 27 -16.06 -9.23 -28.06
C GLN A 27 -16.35 -7.75 -27.79
N ALA A 28 -17.02 -7.43 -26.68
CA ALA A 28 -17.31 -6.06 -26.27
C ALA A 28 -16.21 -5.41 -25.41
N MET A 29 -15.16 -6.15 -25.00
CA MET A 29 -14.07 -5.60 -24.19
C MET A 29 -13.12 -4.77 -25.03
N LEU A 30 -12.64 -3.67 -24.44
CA LEU A 30 -11.72 -2.73 -25.08
C LEU A 30 -10.52 -2.48 -24.16
N VAL A 31 -9.42 -2.02 -24.75
CA VAL A 31 -8.32 -1.44 -23.98
C VAL A 31 -8.79 -0.07 -23.48
N VAL A 32 -8.78 0.11 -22.16
CA VAL A 32 -9.23 1.35 -21.52
C VAL A 32 -8.02 2.12 -21.03
N HIS A 33 -7.90 3.37 -21.49
CA HIS A 33 -6.85 4.29 -21.07
C HIS A 33 -7.39 5.24 -19.99
N PRO A 34 -6.95 5.13 -18.72
CA PRO A 34 -7.34 6.06 -17.68
C PRO A 34 -6.69 7.43 -17.88
N LYS A 35 -7.39 8.48 -17.43
CA LYS A 35 -6.79 9.82 -17.32
C LYS A 35 -5.77 9.81 -16.18
N PRO A 36 -4.61 10.48 -16.35
CA PRO A 36 -3.62 10.59 -15.28
C PRO A 36 -4.21 11.38 -14.09
N PRO A 37 -3.90 10.99 -12.85
CA PRO A 37 -4.24 11.78 -11.67
C PRO A 37 -3.58 13.18 -11.69
N GLN A 38 -4.11 14.09 -10.87
CA GLN A 38 -3.44 15.35 -10.58
C GLN A 38 -2.07 15.07 -9.92
N GLY A 39 -1.07 15.91 -10.22
CA GLY A 39 0.28 15.73 -9.66
C GLY A 39 1.04 14.49 -10.17
N PHE A 40 0.50 13.72 -11.13
CA PHE A 40 1.11 12.45 -11.59
C PHE A 40 2.60 12.57 -12.00
N LYS A 41 3.03 13.75 -12.49
CA LYS A 41 4.43 13.98 -12.85
C LYS A 41 5.36 13.99 -11.63
N ASP A 42 4.84 14.46 -10.50
CA ASP A 42 5.57 14.64 -9.25
C ASP A 42 5.58 13.36 -8.39
N TYR A 43 4.80 12.36 -8.77
CA TYR A 43 4.75 11.06 -8.11
C TYR A 43 6.15 10.46 -8.02
N LEU A 44 6.46 9.88 -6.86
CA LEU A 44 7.70 9.15 -6.61
C LEU A 44 7.89 8.02 -7.62
N LEU A 45 6.78 7.35 -8.00
CA LEU A 45 6.76 6.33 -9.04
C LEU A 45 7.20 6.86 -10.41
N ASN A 46 6.84 8.09 -10.75
CA ASN A 46 7.17 8.69 -12.05
C ASN A 46 8.58 9.33 -12.04
N ARG A 47 8.99 9.94 -10.92
CA ARG A 47 10.32 10.55 -10.77
C ARG A 47 11.44 9.53 -10.61
N GLY A 48 11.14 8.35 -10.05
CA GLY A 48 12.13 7.29 -9.86
C GLY A 48 13.22 7.65 -8.84
N SER A 49 12.97 8.63 -7.96
CA SER A 49 13.95 9.14 -7.00
C SER A 49 13.97 8.40 -5.66
N TYR A 50 13.27 7.26 -5.56
CA TYR A 50 13.24 6.43 -4.36
C TYR A 50 14.52 5.61 -4.18
N VAL A 51 14.75 5.14 -2.97
CA VAL A 51 15.90 4.32 -2.59
C VAL A 51 15.83 2.96 -3.29
N LEU A 52 16.90 2.64 -4.01
CA LEU A 52 17.06 1.35 -4.69
C LEU A 52 18.17 0.53 -4.03
N GLU A 53 17.95 -0.78 -3.99
CA GLU A 53 19.00 -1.71 -3.60
C GLU A 53 20.12 -1.70 -4.65
N GLY A 54 21.38 -1.60 -4.19
CA GLY A 54 22.54 -1.55 -5.08
C GLY A 54 22.85 -0.17 -5.68
N ASN A 55 22.08 0.88 -5.38
CA ASN A 55 22.39 2.26 -5.77
C ASN A 55 22.86 3.08 -4.55
N PRO A 56 24.17 3.31 -4.37
CA PRO A 56 24.68 4.12 -3.26
C PRO A 56 24.21 5.58 -3.33
N SER A 57 24.02 6.13 -4.52
CA SER A 57 23.61 7.53 -4.73
C SER A 57 22.22 7.80 -4.17
N SER A 58 21.32 6.80 -4.16
CA SER A 58 19.97 6.97 -3.61
C SER A 58 19.96 7.00 -2.07
N ARG A 59 21.07 6.65 -1.41
CA ARG A 59 21.19 6.65 0.06
C ARG A 59 21.83 7.93 0.61
N LEU A 60 22.29 8.83 -0.25
CA LEU A 60 22.99 10.06 0.14
C LEU A 60 22.12 11.00 0.99
N SER A 61 20.80 10.88 0.92
CA SER A 61 19.85 11.62 1.75
C SER A 61 19.84 11.16 3.21
N VAL A 62 20.38 9.97 3.53
CA VAL A 62 20.44 9.43 4.89
C VAL A 62 21.79 9.82 5.51
N PRO A 63 21.81 10.75 6.48
CA PRO A 63 23.06 11.21 7.06
C PRO A 63 23.68 10.13 7.95
N MET A 64 25.01 10.07 7.97
CA MET A 64 25.78 9.38 9.00
C MET A 64 26.42 10.45 9.90
N ILE A 65 26.16 10.38 11.20
CA ILE A 65 26.67 11.34 12.18
C ILE A 65 28.15 11.04 12.39
N PRO A 66 29.05 12.01 12.12
CA PRO A 66 30.47 11.80 12.33
C PRO A 66 30.78 11.68 13.83
N LEU A 67 31.87 11.01 14.15
CA LEU A 67 32.35 10.92 15.52
C LEU A 67 32.57 12.33 16.11
N PRO A 68 31.98 12.66 17.26
CA PRO A 68 32.24 13.91 17.97
C PRO A 68 33.74 14.08 18.27
N GLN A 69 34.25 15.31 18.13
CA GLN A 69 35.67 15.61 18.37
C GLN A 69 36.10 15.22 19.79
N SER A 70 35.19 15.37 20.77
CA SER A 70 35.39 14.97 22.17
C SER A 70 35.72 13.48 22.35
N LEU A 71 35.32 12.62 21.41
CA LEU A 71 35.50 11.16 21.48
C LEU A 71 36.68 10.65 20.63
N SER A 72 37.37 11.51 19.88
CA SER A 72 38.38 11.10 18.90
C SER A 72 39.55 10.31 19.49
N GLY A 73 39.93 10.58 20.75
CA GLY A 73 40.97 9.85 21.50
C GLY A 73 40.43 9.02 22.66
N SER A 74 39.12 8.84 22.77
CA SER A 74 38.49 8.13 23.88
C SER A 74 38.37 6.63 23.59
N PRO A 75 38.53 5.75 24.60
CA PRO A 75 38.21 4.32 24.44
C PRO A 75 36.73 4.05 24.14
N MET A 76 35.86 5.07 24.22
CA MET A 76 34.44 5.00 23.83
C MET A 76 34.20 5.12 22.32
N ARG A 77 35.25 5.42 21.53
CA ARG A 77 35.16 5.64 20.09
C ARG A 77 34.51 4.47 19.34
N ASP A 78 34.96 3.25 19.61
CA ASP A 78 34.50 2.08 18.86
C ASP A 78 33.02 1.81 19.12
N LEU A 79 32.59 1.95 20.38
CA LEU A 79 31.17 1.84 20.74
C LEU A 79 30.32 2.89 20.02
N PHE A 80 30.79 4.15 19.93
CA PHE A 80 30.06 5.19 19.19
C PHE A 80 29.86 4.80 17.72
N LEU A 81 30.92 4.31 17.07
CA LEU A 81 30.87 3.89 15.67
C LEU A 81 29.93 2.70 15.46
N ASP A 82 29.91 1.75 16.39
CA ASP A 82 29.00 0.60 16.37
C ASP A 82 27.55 1.05 16.50
N GLN A 83 27.26 1.91 17.48
CA GLN A 83 25.94 2.48 17.69
C GLN A 83 25.48 3.33 16.49
N GLU A 84 26.39 4.09 15.88
CA GLU A 84 26.09 4.88 14.69
C GLU A 84 25.75 4.03 13.47
N ARG A 85 26.40 2.86 13.32
CA ARG A 85 26.03 1.89 12.27
C ARG A 85 24.59 1.40 12.44
N GLU A 86 24.17 1.13 13.67
CA GLU A 86 22.78 0.71 13.95
C GLU A 86 21.78 1.86 13.75
N ARG A 87 22.10 3.09 14.18
CA ARG A 87 21.26 4.27 13.91
C ARG A 87 21.13 4.57 12.42
N TYR A 88 22.21 4.40 11.65
CA TYR A 88 22.17 4.54 10.20
C TYR A 88 21.27 3.48 9.55
N LYS A 89 21.38 2.20 9.96
CA LYS A 89 20.49 1.14 9.48
C LYS A 89 19.03 1.46 9.77
N LEU A 90 18.72 1.93 10.98
CA LEU A 90 17.35 2.29 11.37
C LEU A 90 16.80 3.44 10.51
N ARG A 91 17.58 4.53 10.33
CA ARG A 91 17.18 5.64 9.45
C ARG A 91 16.93 5.20 8.02
N LEU A 92 17.80 4.34 7.48
CA LEU A 92 17.63 3.81 6.13
C LEU A 92 16.37 2.95 6.01
N GLN A 93 16.10 2.09 7.00
CA GLN A 93 14.87 1.31 7.05
C GLN A 93 13.64 2.22 7.09
N HIS A 94 13.63 3.24 7.96
CA HIS A 94 12.52 4.18 8.09
C HIS A 94 12.24 4.92 6.79
N LEU A 95 13.28 5.37 6.09
CA LEU A 95 13.16 6.01 4.78
C LEU A 95 12.54 5.06 3.74
N ILE A 96 13.06 3.84 3.63
CA ILE A 96 12.56 2.84 2.68
C ILE A 96 11.09 2.51 2.95
N GLU A 97 10.69 2.38 4.21
CA GLU A 97 9.30 2.12 4.58
C GLU A 97 8.38 3.29 4.19
N ARG A 98 8.80 4.53 4.41
CA ARG A 98 8.06 5.74 4.00
C ARG A 98 7.86 5.78 2.49
N GLU A 99 8.94 5.57 1.72
CA GLU A 99 8.86 5.56 0.26
C GLU A 99 7.98 4.42 -0.26
N LYS A 100 8.06 3.22 0.33
CA LYS A 100 7.17 2.10 -0.01
C LYS A 100 5.71 2.43 0.24
N LEU A 101 5.41 3.14 1.33
CA LEU A 101 4.06 3.59 1.66
C LEU A 101 3.55 4.57 0.60
N VAL A 102 4.35 5.58 0.24
CA VAL A 102 4.04 6.55 -0.84
C VAL A 102 3.80 5.84 -2.17
N LEU A 103 4.73 4.97 -2.59
CA LEU A 103 4.60 4.20 -3.84
C LEU A 103 3.33 3.35 -3.86
N SER A 104 2.97 2.74 -2.73
CA SER A 104 1.76 1.90 -2.62
C SER A 104 0.49 2.74 -2.73
N ALA A 105 0.46 3.92 -2.10
CA ALA A 105 -0.64 4.87 -2.18
C ALA A 105 -0.83 5.39 -3.61
N GLU A 106 0.26 5.86 -4.24
CA GLU A 106 0.26 6.32 -5.63
C GLU A 106 -0.27 5.26 -6.59
N GLN A 107 0.19 4.01 -6.47
CA GLN A 107 -0.30 2.90 -7.27
C GLN A 107 -1.79 2.62 -7.05
N GLU A 108 -2.29 2.74 -5.82
CA GLU A 108 -3.70 2.52 -5.54
C GLU A 108 -4.58 3.62 -6.14
N ILE A 109 -4.14 4.88 -6.10
CA ILE A 109 -4.80 5.98 -6.81
C ILE A 109 -4.88 5.70 -8.31
N LEU A 110 -3.80 5.19 -8.92
CA LEU A 110 -3.80 4.77 -10.34
C LEU A 110 -4.79 3.62 -10.60
N ARG A 111 -4.90 2.66 -9.68
CA ARG A 111 -5.90 1.57 -9.78
C ARG A 111 -7.33 2.10 -9.68
N VAL A 112 -7.61 3.09 -8.83
CA VAL A 112 -8.93 3.74 -8.73
C VAL A 112 -9.28 4.48 -10.01
N HIS A 113 -8.34 5.23 -10.59
CA HIS A 113 -8.53 5.88 -11.90
C HIS A 113 -8.76 4.86 -13.01
N GLY A 114 -8.00 3.76 -13.02
CA GLY A 114 -8.21 2.63 -13.93
C GLY A 114 -9.60 1.99 -13.78
N ARG A 115 -10.08 1.82 -12.55
CA ARG A 115 -11.43 1.32 -12.26
C ARG A 115 -12.50 2.27 -12.77
N ALA A 116 -12.37 3.56 -12.50
CA ALA A 116 -13.30 4.59 -12.94
C ALA A 116 -13.39 4.65 -14.48
N ALA A 117 -12.24 4.67 -15.16
CA ALA A 117 -12.19 4.67 -16.62
C ALA A 117 -12.91 3.44 -17.22
N ARG A 118 -12.71 2.25 -16.64
CA ARG A 118 -13.42 1.04 -17.08
C ARG A 118 -14.93 1.12 -16.84
N ALA A 119 -15.34 1.67 -15.70
CA ALA A 119 -16.75 1.83 -15.37
C ALA A 119 -17.47 2.80 -16.34
N ILE A 120 -16.80 3.85 -16.81
CA ILE A 120 -17.32 4.75 -17.86
C ILE A 120 -17.58 3.99 -19.17
N GLN A 121 -16.74 3.01 -19.50
CA GLN A 121 -16.89 2.15 -20.69
C GLN A 121 -17.83 0.95 -20.44
N ASN A 122 -18.56 0.91 -19.33
CA ASN A 122 -19.38 -0.23 -18.90
C ASN A 122 -18.62 -1.57 -18.87
N GLN A 123 -17.30 -1.51 -18.63
CA GLN A 123 -16.44 -2.68 -18.54
C GLN A 123 -16.12 -2.95 -17.06
N ALA A 124 -16.52 -4.11 -16.54
CA ALA A 124 -16.28 -4.44 -15.13
C ALA A 124 -14.83 -4.88 -14.86
N VAL A 125 -14.22 -5.60 -15.82
CA VAL A 125 -12.90 -6.23 -15.69
C VAL A 125 -11.94 -5.73 -16.76
N PRO A 126 -10.64 -5.55 -16.46
CA PRO A 126 -9.67 -5.14 -17.47
C PRO A 126 -9.53 -6.20 -18.57
N LEU A 127 -9.30 -5.76 -19.80
CA LEU A 127 -8.87 -6.66 -20.88
C LEU A 127 -7.44 -7.11 -20.57
N SER A 128 -7.27 -8.37 -20.18
CA SER A 128 -5.98 -8.94 -19.80
C SER A 128 -5.98 -10.46 -20.00
N ALA A 129 -4.79 -11.05 -20.11
CA ALA A 129 -4.62 -12.50 -20.15
C ALA A 129 -5.28 -13.17 -18.93
N CYS A 130 -5.13 -12.61 -17.73
CA CYS A 130 -5.77 -13.14 -16.51
C CYS A 130 -7.31 -13.11 -16.60
N SER A 131 -7.92 -12.07 -17.17
CA SER A 131 -9.37 -12.03 -17.36
C SER A 131 -9.84 -13.11 -18.33
N ILE A 132 -9.11 -13.34 -19.41
CA ILE A 132 -9.41 -14.39 -20.39
C ILE A 132 -9.27 -15.77 -19.75
N LEU A 133 -8.15 -16.04 -19.08
CA LEU A 133 -7.89 -17.34 -18.44
C LEU A 133 -8.92 -17.66 -17.36
N ARG A 134 -9.27 -16.68 -16.51
CA ARG A 134 -10.35 -16.83 -15.54
C ARG A 134 -11.64 -17.25 -16.25
N ASP A 135 -12.02 -16.56 -17.33
CA ASP A 135 -13.22 -16.87 -18.09
C ASP A 135 -13.21 -18.26 -18.78
N GLU A 136 -12.04 -18.89 -18.93
CA GLU A 136 -11.91 -20.27 -19.41
C GLU A 136 -12.19 -21.32 -18.32
N GLU A 137 -12.18 -20.94 -17.04
CA GLU A 137 -12.44 -21.86 -15.94
C GLU A 137 -13.89 -22.35 -15.93
N ILE A 138 -14.04 -23.68 -15.88
CA ILE A 138 -15.31 -24.42 -16.03
C ILE A 138 -16.33 -24.06 -14.93
N TYR A 139 -15.87 -23.59 -13.78
CA TYR A 139 -16.68 -23.27 -12.60
C TYR A 139 -17.04 -21.78 -12.45
N ASN A 140 -16.77 -20.94 -13.45
CA ASN A 140 -17.26 -19.57 -13.41
C ASN A 140 -18.77 -19.52 -13.61
N VAL A 141 -19.49 -19.79 -12.51
CA VAL A 141 -20.90 -19.47 -12.36
C VAL A 141 -20.97 -17.95 -12.34
N LEU A 142 -21.26 -17.35 -13.50
CA LEU A 142 -21.70 -15.96 -13.56
C LEU A 142 -22.88 -15.85 -12.58
N LYS A 143 -22.73 -15.08 -11.49
CA LYS A 143 -23.84 -14.82 -10.58
C LYS A 143 -25.01 -14.23 -11.38
N PRO A 144 -26.28 -14.53 -11.07
CA PRO A 144 -27.46 -13.96 -11.75
C PRO A 144 -27.41 -12.43 -11.90
N GLU A 145 -26.77 -11.75 -10.95
CA GLU A 145 -26.54 -10.30 -10.93
C GLU A 145 -25.62 -9.80 -12.08
N GLN A 146 -24.81 -10.68 -12.66
CA GLN A 146 -23.99 -10.45 -13.86
C GLN A 146 -24.72 -10.86 -15.16
N ILE A 147 -25.93 -11.42 -15.06
CA ILE A 147 -26.77 -11.94 -16.15
C ILE A 147 -27.84 -10.91 -16.57
N CYS A 148 -27.51 -9.62 -16.61
CA CYS A 148 -28.38 -8.65 -17.30
C CYS A 148 -28.16 -8.74 -18.82
N VAL A 149 -28.58 -9.86 -19.41
CA VAL A 149 -28.93 -9.92 -20.83
C VAL A 149 -30.26 -10.64 -20.88
N LYS A 150 -31.30 -9.85 -21.17
CA LYS A 150 -32.69 -10.28 -21.37
C LYS A 150 -32.74 -11.60 -22.15
N SER A 151 -33.24 -12.66 -21.52
CA SER A 151 -33.86 -13.74 -22.27
C SER A 151 -35.15 -13.20 -22.89
N PRO A 152 -35.42 -13.42 -24.19
CA PRO A 152 -36.78 -13.32 -24.68
C PRO A 152 -37.57 -14.48 -24.07
N GLU A 153 -38.79 -14.18 -23.59
CA GLU A 153 -39.82 -15.17 -23.23
C GLU A 153 -39.69 -15.81 -21.84
N SER A 154 -39.77 -14.98 -20.80
CA SER A 154 -40.73 -15.22 -19.70
C SER A 154 -41.04 -13.90 -19.01
N ILE A 155 -42.29 -13.71 -18.60
CA ILE A 155 -42.77 -12.51 -17.93
C ILE A 155 -42.49 -12.68 -16.43
N PRO A 156 -41.56 -11.89 -15.84
CA PRO A 156 -41.69 -11.51 -14.44
C PRO A 156 -41.99 -10.01 -14.34
N ASP A 157 -42.77 -9.66 -13.33
CA ASP A 157 -43.23 -8.32 -13.01
C ASP A 157 -42.10 -7.28 -12.99
N LYS A 158 -42.25 -6.25 -13.82
CA LYS A 158 -41.25 -5.20 -14.14
C LYS A 158 -40.98 -4.18 -13.02
N LYS A 159 -41.20 -4.49 -11.74
CA LYS A 159 -41.09 -3.48 -10.67
C LYS A 159 -39.83 -3.57 -9.81
N ASP A 160 -39.27 -4.74 -9.54
CA ASP A 160 -38.26 -4.85 -8.47
C ASP A 160 -36.78 -4.81 -8.94
N ASP A 161 -36.50 -5.04 -10.22
CA ASP A 161 -35.11 -5.01 -10.74
C ASP A 161 -34.61 -3.62 -11.16
N LYS A 162 -35.52 -2.66 -11.37
CA LYS A 162 -35.12 -1.29 -11.71
C LYS A 162 -34.48 -0.59 -10.50
N ASP A 163 -34.98 -0.83 -9.30
CA ASP A 163 -34.54 -0.05 -8.12
C ASP A 163 -33.17 -0.48 -7.57
N LYS A 164 -32.77 -1.75 -7.78
CA LYS A 164 -31.43 -2.23 -7.39
C LYS A 164 -30.34 -1.81 -8.38
N ASN A 165 -30.64 -1.78 -9.68
CA ASN A 165 -29.66 -1.46 -10.73
C ASN A 165 -29.43 0.06 -10.90
N VAL A 166 -30.45 0.89 -10.64
CA VAL A 166 -30.33 2.36 -10.73
C VAL A 166 -29.31 2.91 -9.73
N ARG A 167 -29.07 2.22 -8.61
CA ARG A 167 -28.16 2.68 -7.53
C ARG A 167 -26.68 2.34 -7.76
N SER A 168 -26.37 1.39 -8.63
CA SER A 168 -25.00 0.88 -8.86
C SER A 168 -24.32 1.46 -10.10
N ARG A 169 -24.93 2.46 -10.76
CA ARG A 169 -24.32 3.11 -11.92
C ARG A 169 -23.19 4.02 -11.47
N TYR A 170 -22.01 3.83 -12.06
CA TYR A 170 -20.86 4.71 -11.84
C TYR A 170 -21.26 6.17 -12.02
N ASN A 171 -20.85 7.01 -11.07
CA ASN A 171 -21.01 8.45 -11.12
C ASN A 171 -19.80 9.12 -10.44
N GLY A 172 -19.65 10.43 -10.65
CA GLY A 172 -18.52 11.18 -10.10
C GLY A 172 -18.43 11.17 -8.57
N ARG A 173 -19.56 11.11 -7.85
CA ARG A 173 -19.55 11.03 -6.37
C ARG A 173 -18.97 9.70 -5.88
N LEU A 174 -19.29 8.60 -6.58
CA LEU A 174 -18.75 7.28 -6.27
C LEU A 174 -17.23 7.24 -6.49
N PHE A 175 -16.75 7.91 -7.54
CA PHE A 175 -15.31 8.04 -7.78
C PHE A 175 -14.61 8.80 -6.66
N LEU A 176 -15.16 9.94 -6.23
CA LEU A 176 -14.61 10.72 -5.11
C LEU A 176 -14.62 9.90 -3.80
N SER A 177 -15.68 9.14 -3.54
CA SER A 177 -15.74 8.22 -2.40
C SER A 177 -14.62 7.18 -2.43
N TRP A 178 -14.32 6.59 -3.59
CA TRP A 178 -13.21 5.63 -3.70
C TRP A 178 -11.84 6.28 -3.47
N LEU A 179 -11.65 7.54 -3.86
CA LEU A 179 -10.41 8.27 -3.57
C LEU A 179 -10.29 8.54 -2.07
N GLN A 180 -11.38 8.97 -1.43
CA GLN A 180 -11.41 9.17 0.02
C GLN A 180 -11.11 7.87 0.79
N ASP A 181 -11.68 6.75 0.36
CA ASP A 181 -11.39 5.44 0.98
C ASP A 181 -9.89 5.09 0.90
N VAL A 182 -9.22 5.48 -0.19
CA VAL A 182 -7.76 5.29 -0.36
C VAL A 182 -6.99 6.25 0.54
N GLU A 183 -7.34 7.54 0.56
CA GLU A 183 -6.73 8.54 1.46
C GLU A 183 -6.82 8.11 2.93
N ASP A 184 -8.03 7.80 3.41
CA ASP A 184 -8.29 7.38 4.79
C ASP A 184 -7.52 6.11 5.16
N LYS A 185 -7.43 5.16 4.22
CA LYS A 185 -6.67 3.91 4.42
C LYS A 185 -5.19 4.20 4.61
N TRP A 186 -4.62 5.05 3.78
CA TRP A 186 -3.18 5.31 3.79
C TRP A 186 -2.77 6.25 4.92
N GLU A 187 -3.62 7.21 5.32
CA GLU A 187 -3.41 8.00 6.53
C GLU A 187 -3.39 7.13 7.78
N LYS A 188 -4.37 6.23 7.95
CA LYS A 188 -4.37 5.26 9.06
C LYS A 188 -3.15 4.33 9.05
N THR A 189 -2.63 4.02 7.87
CA THR A 189 -1.43 3.18 7.73
C THR A 189 -0.17 3.98 8.08
N LYS A 190 -0.10 5.25 7.68
CA LYS A 190 0.97 6.20 8.01
C LYS A 190 1.05 6.43 9.52
N GLU A 191 -0.07 6.71 10.19
CA GLU A 191 -0.11 6.89 11.65
C GLU A 191 0.48 5.68 12.39
N LYS A 192 0.07 4.47 12.01
CA LYS A 192 0.60 3.23 12.60
C LYS A 192 2.08 3.03 12.34
N MET A 193 2.54 3.38 11.13
CA MET A 193 3.95 3.31 10.78
C MET A 193 4.77 4.30 11.62
N LEU A 194 4.34 5.55 11.73
CA LEU A 194 5.02 6.58 12.50
C LEU A 194 5.12 6.21 13.98
N LEU A 195 4.02 5.75 14.58
CA LEU A 195 4.03 5.27 15.97
C LEU A 195 5.07 4.15 16.18
N ARG A 196 5.15 3.20 15.23
CA ARG A 196 6.18 2.15 15.27
C ARG A 196 7.59 2.74 15.16
N GLN A 197 7.83 3.65 14.22
CA GLN A 197 9.14 4.27 14.01
C GLN A 197 9.61 5.06 15.25
N HIS A 198 8.71 5.79 15.91
CA HIS A 198 9.00 6.45 17.19
C HIS A 198 9.40 5.44 18.27
N ASN A 199 8.61 4.38 18.46
CA ASN A 199 8.93 3.34 19.43
C ASN A 199 10.29 2.66 19.14
N GLU A 200 10.60 2.39 17.87
CA GLU A 200 11.88 1.81 17.46
C GLU A 200 13.06 2.77 17.74
N ALA A 201 12.90 4.06 17.44
CA ALA A 201 13.92 5.07 17.70
C ALA A 201 14.16 5.26 19.20
N GLU A 202 13.11 5.37 20.01
CA GLU A 202 13.18 5.47 21.46
C GLU A 202 13.80 4.22 22.10
N SER A 203 13.40 3.04 21.63
CA SER A 203 13.93 1.77 22.14
C SER A 203 15.42 1.62 21.82
N LEU A 204 15.84 1.95 20.60
CA LEU A 204 17.25 1.93 20.22
C LEU A 204 18.05 2.92 21.07
N HIS A 205 17.55 4.14 21.24
CA HIS A 205 18.20 5.17 22.05
C HIS A 205 18.36 4.73 23.51
N ALA A 206 17.33 4.13 24.11
CA ALA A 206 17.39 3.62 25.48
C ALA A 206 18.44 2.50 25.64
N VAL A 207 18.49 1.55 24.71
CA VAL A 207 19.51 0.48 24.71
C VAL A 207 20.90 1.07 24.55
N GLN A 208 21.08 2.01 23.63
CA GLN A 208 22.39 2.64 23.39
C GLN A 208 22.87 3.48 24.57
N LYS A 209 21.96 4.18 25.27
CA LYS A 209 22.31 4.89 26.52
C LYS A 209 22.75 3.91 27.60
N LEU A 210 22.02 2.81 27.76
CA LEU A 210 22.39 1.75 28.71
C LEU A 210 23.78 1.18 28.38
N ASP A 211 24.02 0.75 27.14
CA ASP A 211 25.31 0.22 26.70
C ASP A 211 26.46 1.21 26.94
N TRP A 212 26.18 2.50 26.73
CA TRP A 212 27.15 3.56 27.00
C TRP A 212 27.49 3.68 28.49
N GLU A 213 26.49 3.67 29.38
CA GLU A 213 26.71 3.67 30.83
C GLU A 213 27.52 2.45 31.28
N TRP A 214 27.20 1.27 30.75
CA TRP A 214 27.94 0.04 31.06
C TRP A 214 29.39 0.12 30.60
N LYS A 215 29.63 0.63 29.39
CA LYS A 215 30.98 0.78 28.85
C LYS A 215 31.82 1.78 29.64
N LEU A 216 31.22 2.89 30.13
CA LEU A 216 31.90 3.83 31.02
C LEU A 216 32.36 3.15 32.32
N LYS A 217 31.52 2.28 32.89
CA LYS A 217 31.85 1.51 34.11
C LYS A 217 32.92 0.45 33.86
N GLU A 218 32.83 -0.27 32.75
CA GLU A 218 33.82 -1.29 32.34
C GLU A 218 35.22 -0.69 32.18
N LEU A 219 35.31 0.52 31.62
CA LEU A 219 36.57 1.21 31.37
C LEU A 219 37.08 2.01 32.59
N GLY A 220 36.37 1.97 33.73
CA GLY A 220 36.73 2.72 34.94
C GLY A 220 36.62 4.24 34.80
N LEU A 221 35.87 4.73 33.80
CA LEU A 221 35.63 6.15 33.56
C LEU A 221 34.53 6.73 34.47
N CYS A 222 33.79 5.87 35.16
CA CYS A 222 32.76 6.23 36.12
C CYS A 222 32.70 5.18 37.25
N GLU A 223 32.27 5.58 38.45
CA GLU A 223 32.06 4.65 39.55
C GLU A 223 30.94 3.65 39.22
N VAL A 224 31.10 2.39 39.64
CA VAL A 224 30.16 1.29 39.33
C VAL A 224 28.73 1.60 39.82
N LYS A 225 28.61 2.30 40.95
CA LYS A 225 27.32 2.69 41.56
C LYS A 225 26.77 4.02 41.04
N ALA A 226 27.54 4.77 40.27
CA ALA A 226 27.09 6.05 39.74
C ALA A 226 26.16 5.86 38.53
N THR A 227 25.28 6.84 38.36
CA THR A 227 24.42 7.04 37.18
C THR A 227 24.92 8.27 36.44
N PRO A 228 25.90 8.13 35.52
CA PRO A 228 26.49 9.27 34.85
C PRO A 228 25.45 9.98 33.96
N VAL A 229 25.48 11.31 33.95
CA VAL A 229 24.69 12.08 32.99
C VAL A 229 25.38 11.97 31.63
N ILE A 230 24.73 11.30 30.68
CA ILE A 230 25.23 11.14 29.31
C ILE A 230 24.77 12.32 28.48
N ASP A 231 25.74 13.04 27.89
CA ASP A 231 25.49 14.06 26.87
C ASP A 231 24.84 13.43 25.64
N ASP A 232 23.76 14.03 25.13
CA ASP A 232 23.04 13.56 23.95
C ASP A 232 23.92 13.58 22.68
N ILE A 233 25.01 14.35 22.66
CA ILE A 233 26.01 14.31 21.58
C ILE A 233 26.74 12.96 21.54
N CYS A 234 26.93 12.30 22.69
CA CYS A 234 27.59 11.00 22.79
C CYS A 234 26.68 9.85 22.36
N VAL A 235 25.38 9.96 22.63
CA VAL A 235 24.37 8.97 22.25
C VAL A 235 23.17 9.71 21.65
N PRO A 236 23.23 10.09 20.36
CA PRO A 236 22.14 10.82 19.73
C PRO A 236 20.95 9.91 19.41
N SER A 237 19.74 10.43 19.60
CA SER A 237 18.51 9.74 19.19
C SER A 237 18.30 9.84 17.68
N VAL A 238 17.63 8.84 17.10
CA VAL A 238 17.18 8.89 15.69
C VAL A 238 15.94 9.78 15.61
N HIS A 239 16.02 10.85 14.82
CA HIS A 239 14.87 11.71 14.56
C HIS A 239 13.87 11.03 13.61
N VAL A 240 12.61 11.00 14.02
CA VAL A 240 11.47 10.53 13.21
C VAL A 240 10.62 11.76 12.87
N SER A 241 10.58 12.13 11.59
CA SER A 241 9.77 13.27 11.12
C SER A 241 8.32 12.83 10.89
N ASP A 242 7.36 13.53 11.47
CA ASP A 242 5.93 13.24 11.29
C ASP A 242 5.34 13.89 10.02
N GLU A 243 6.04 14.90 9.50
CA GLU A 243 5.60 15.71 8.37
C GLU A 243 6.14 15.15 7.06
N PHE A 244 5.34 14.28 6.42
CA PHE A 244 5.51 13.95 5.00
C PHE A 244 4.16 13.66 4.35
N ASP A 245 4.00 14.07 3.10
CA ASP A 245 2.77 13.86 2.35
C ASP A 245 2.77 12.46 1.72
N VAL A 246 1.68 11.71 1.92
CA VAL A 246 1.52 10.39 1.31
C VAL A 246 1.15 10.49 -0.17
N LEU A 247 0.41 11.54 -0.52
CA LEU A 247 -0.01 11.86 -1.87
C LEU A 247 0.30 13.34 -2.15
N PRO A 248 0.80 13.68 -3.34
CA PRO A 248 1.01 15.08 -3.72
C PRO A 248 -0.33 15.80 -3.92
N ALA A 249 -0.38 17.08 -3.56
CA ALA A 249 -1.54 17.98 -3.74
C ALA A 249 -1.80 18.36 -5.21
#